data_AF-A0A517XZ79-F1
#
_entry.id   AF-A0A517XZ79-F1
#
_cell.length_a   1.000
_cell.length_b   1.000
_cell.length_c   1.000
_cell.angle_alpha   90.00
_cell.angle_beta   90.00
_cell.angle_gamma   90.00
#
_symmetry.space_group_name_H-M   'P 1'
#
loop_
_entity.id
_entity.type
_entity.pdbx_description
1 polymer ?
#
loop_
_entity_poly.entity_id
_entity_poly.type
_entity_poly.pdbx_seq_one_letter_code
_entity_poly.pdbx_strand_id
1 'polypeptide(L)'
;MAHTSPTLLARLRDPADADAWATLLGVYGPLLRGWAERLGARGPDADDLVQDVLAVVVRRFPEFVHPERPGAFRGWLRAIVANCARDFWRARRRAPVAAGGTDFGEYLKRLEDPADPLASDWDREHDRAVTRHLLDRIRGDFAPETWELFRRVVIDGQSADEAAGAAGTTPNAVYIAKSRVLARLRAEAAGIVG
;
A
#
# COMPACT_ATOMS: atom_id res chain seq x y z
N MET A 1 32.15 -7.47 5.07
CA MET A 1 31.01 -8.30 5.51
C MET A 1 29.74 -7.55 5.16
N ALA A 2 29.11 -7.88 4.02
CA ALA A 2 27.85 -7.26 3.62
C ALA A 2 26.71 -8.04 4.29
N HIS A 3 26.18 -7.50 5.38
CA HIS A 3 25.00 -8.05 6.02
C HIS A 3 23.80 -7.74 5.13
N THR A 4 23.35 -8.71 4.34
CA THR A 4 22.09 -8.62 3.60
C THR A 4 20.98 -8.43 4.63
N SER A 5 20.44 -7.22 4.71
CA SER A 5 19.34 -6.94 5.64
C SER A 5 18.11 -7.74 5.20
N PRO A 6 17.45 -8.48 6.10
CA PRO A 6 16.25 -9.25 5.77
C PRO A 6 15.13 -8.31 5.28
N THR A 7 14.35 -8.78 4.31
CA THR A 7 13.16 -8.05 3.81
C THR A 7 12.16 -7.82 4.95
N LEU A 8 11.32 -6.79 4.84
CA LEU A 8 10.23 -6.49 5.78
C LEU A 8 9.36 -7.74 6.01
N LEU A 9 9.02 -8.48 4.94
CA LEU A 9 8.24 -9.73 5.10
C LEU A 9 9.00 -10.80 5.88
N ALA A 10 10.31 -10.91 5.69
CA ALA A 10 11.15 -11.82 6.48
C ALA A 10 11.24 -11.37 7.94
N ARG A 11 11.37 -10.06 8.20
CA ARG A 11 11.40 -9.47 9.55
C ARG A 11 10.08 -9.62 10.29
N LEU A 12 8.96 -9.48 9.60
CA LEU A 12 7.61 -9.67 10.15
C LEU A 12 7.30 -11.12 10.57
N ARG A 13 8.17 -12.09 10.24
CA ARG A 13 8.08 -13.44 10.81
C ARG A 13 8.48 -13.49 12.27
N ASP A 14 9.25 -12.51 12.75
CA ASP A 14 9.53 -12.33 14.16
C ASP A 14 8.46 -11.42 14.79
N PRO A 15 7.59 -11.94 15.68
CA PRO A 15 6.60 -11.13 16.38
C PRO A 15 7.22 -10.05 17.28
N ALA A 16 8.49 -10.20 17.67
CA ALA A 16 9.20 -9.25 18.53
C ALA A 16 9.83 -8.07 17.75
N ASP A 17 9.86 -8.09 16.42
CA ASP A 17 10.39 -6.99 15.61
C ASP A 17 9.37 -5.84 15.52
N ALA A 18 9.27 -5.07 16.61
CA ALA A 18 8.35 -3.95 16.74
C ALA A 18 8.51 -2.89 15.63
N ASP A 19 9.73 -2.70 15.11
CA ASP A 19 10.00 -1.74 14.04
C ASP A 19 9.44 -2.21 12.68
N ALA A 20 9.55 -3.51 12.38
CA ALA A 20 8.94 -4.09 11.20
C ALA A 20 7.41 -3.97 11.25
N TRP A 21 6.82 -4.27 12.42
CA TRP A 21 5.38 -4.09 12.63
C TRP A 21 4.94 -2.63 12.55
N ALA A 22 5.68 -1.69 13.16
CA ALA A 22 5.40 -0.26 13.06
C ALA A 22 5.48 0.24 11.61
N THR A 23 6.43 -0.27 10.83
CA THR A 23 6.55 0.04 9.40
C THR A 23 5.33 -0.47 8.63
N LEU A 24 4.91 -1.72 8.84
CA LEU A 24 3.70 -2.28 8.24
C LEU A 24 2.47 -1.45 8.61
N LEU A 25 2.30 -1.11 9.88
CA LEU A 25 1.18 -0.29 10.34
C LEU A 25 1.17 1.12 9.73
N GLY A 26 2.35 1.74 9.59
CA GLY A 26 2.49 3.05 8.94
C GLY A 26 2.12 3.05 7.46
N VAL A 27 2.31 1.92 6.76
CA VAL A 27 1.91 1.76 5.35
C VAL A 27 0.41 1.48 5.25
N TYR A 28 -0.07 0.48 5.99
CA TYR A 28 -1.40 -0.09 5.77
C TYR A 28 -2.50 0.57 6.60
N GLY A 29 -2.19 1.20 7.74
CA GLY A 29 -3.19 1.83 8.61
C GLY A 29 -4.09 2.84 7.88
N PRO A 30 -3.52 3.86 7.19
CA PRO A 30 -4.33 4.83 6.44
C PRO A 30 -5.12 4.20 5.29
N LEU A 31 -4.54 3.22 4.59
CA LEU A 31 -5.20 2.48 3.50
C LEU A 31 -6.42 1.71 4.04
N LEU A 32 -6.24 0.95 5.12
CA LEU A 32 -7.29 0.15 5.73
C LEU A 32 -8.43 1.02 6.27
N ARG A 33 -8.12 2.20 6.81
CA ARG A 33 -9.15 3.17 7.23
C ARG A 33 -10.00 3.61 6.04
N GLY A 34 -9.39 3.96 4.91
CA GLY A 34 -10.12 4.33 3.69
C GLY A 34 -11.00 3.19 3.17
N TRP A 35 -10.52 1.95 3.24
CA TRP A 35 -11.31 0.76 2.90
C TRP A 35 -12.45 0.50 3.87
N ALA A 36 -12.24 0.66 5.17
CA ALA A 36 -13.28 0.54 6.19
C ALA A 36 -14.43 1.53 5.94
N GLU A 37 -14.10 2.78 5.55
CA GLU A 37 -15.08 3.80 5.18
C GLU A 37 -15.90 3.42 3.94
N ARG A 38 -15.26 2.84 2.92
CA ARG A 38 -15.95 2.32 1.73
C ARG A 38 -16.87 1.14 2.03
N LEU A 39 -16.56 0.40 3.10
CA LEU A 39 -17.36 -0.70 3.64
C LEU A 39 -18.43 -0.24 4.64
N GLY A 40 -18.65 1.07 4.77
CA GLY A 40 -19.72 1.67 5.57
C GLY A 40 -19.37 1.92 7.03
N ALA A 41 -18.14 1.62 7.47
CA ALA A 41 -17.69 1.88 8.84
C ALA A 41 -17.19 3.33 8.96
N ARG A 42 -17.59 4.09 9.98
CA ARG A 42 -17.18 5.49 10.14
C ARG A 42 -16.76 5.79 11.57
N GLY A 43 -15.80 6.70 11.72
CA GLY A 43 -15.31 7.11 13.04
C GLY A 43 -14.84 5.89 13.85
N PRO A 44 -15.33 5.68 15.07
CA PRO A 44 -14.94 4.54 15.91
C PRO A 44 -15.16 3.17 15.26
N ASP A 45 -16.23 3.00 14.47
CA ASP A 45 -16.47 1.72 13.77
C ASP A 45 -15.38 1.43 12.73
N ALA A 46 -14.79 2.47 12.11
CA ALA A 46 -13.69 2.29 11.17
C ALA A 46 -12.40 1.89 11.90
N ASP A 47 -12.14 2.49 13.07
CA ASP A 47 -10.99 2.15 13.90
C ASP A 47 -11.06 0.69 14.39
N ASP A 48 -12.24 0.27 14.86
CA ASP A 48 -12.50 -1.11 15.29
C ASP A 48 -12.28 -2.11 14.14
N LEU A 49 -12.83 -1.84 12.95
CA LEU A 49 -12.67 -2.72 11.80
C LEU A 49 -11.21 -2.80 11.35
N VAL A 50 -10.48 -1.68 11.36
CA VAL A 50 -9.04 -1.66 11.06
C VAL A 50 -8.28 -2.51 12.08
N GLN A 51 -8.61 -2.40 13.37
CA GLN A 51 -7.99 -3.21 14.41
C GLN A 51 -8.25 -4.70 14.22
N ASP A 52 -9.48 -5.10 13.90
CA ASP A 52 -9.84 -6.50 13.62
C ASP A 52 -9.03 -7.05 12.44
N VAL A 53 -8.94 -6.28 11.35
CA VAL A 53 -8.13 -6.65 10.18
C VAL A 53 -6.67 -6.83 10.55
N LEU A 54 -6.08 -5.86 11.26
CA LEU A 54 -4.69 -5.91 11.66
C LEU A 54 -4.39 -7.09 12.60
N ALA A 55 -5.29 -7.39 13.53
CA ALA A 55 -5.16 -8.55 14.41
C ALA A 55 -5.14 -9.87 13.61
N VAL A 56 -6.00 -9.99 12.59
CA VAL A 56 -6.00 -11.16 11.70
C VAL A 56 -4.73 -11.21 10.86
N VAL A 57 -4.26 -10.08 10.32
CA VAL A 57 -2.99 -10.00 9.58
C VAL A 57 -1.86 -10.48 10.48
N VAL A 58 -1.67 -9.88 11.66
CA VAL A 58 -0.60 -10.25 12.59
C VAL A 58 -0.61 -11.75 12.90
N ARG A 59 -1.79 -12.30 13.21
CA ARG A 59 -1.95 -13.72 13.56
C ARG A 59 -1.64 -14.65 12.38
N ARG A 60 -2.06 -14.29 11.17
CA ARG A 60 -1.96 -15.16 9.99
C ARG A 60 -0.71 -14.93 9.14
N PHE A 61 0.00 -13.83 9.36
CA PHE A 61 1.19 -13.47 8.60
C PHE A 61 2.30 -14.53 8.68
N PRO A 62 2.60 -15.17 9.83
CA PRO A 62 3.61 -16.23 9.89
C PRO A 62 3.29 -17.44 8.99
N GLU A 63 2.00 -17.71 8.77
CA GLU A 63 1.51 -18.80 7.90
C GLU A 63 1.44 -18.38 6.43
N PHE A 64 1.57 -17.09 6.13
CA PHE A 64 1.54 -16.58 4.77
C PHE A 64 2.84 -16.99 4.04
N VAL A 65 2.76 -18.12 3.34
CA VAL A 65 3.80 -18.55 2.41
C VAL A 65 3.73 -17.63 1.21
N HIS A 66 4.73 -16.75 1.06
CA HIS A 66 4.85 -15.85 -0.09
C HIS A 66 4.89 -16.70 -1.38
N PRO A 67 3.80 -16.75 -2.17
CA PRO A 67 3.87 -17.40 -3.47
C PRO A 67 4.72 -16.51 -4.36
N GLU A 68 5.52 -17.08 -5.26
CA GLU A 68 6.32 -16.35 -6.27
C GLU A 68 5.47 -15.54 -7.29
N ARG A 69 4.21 -15.24 -6.96
CA ARG A 69 3.24 -14.56 -7.78
C ARG A 69 3.09 -13.10 -7.33
N PRO A 70 3.42 -12.13 -8.19
CA PRO A 70 3.15 -10.72 -7.93
C PRO A 70 1.68 -10.50 -7.57
N GLY A 71 1.42 -9.82 -6.46
CA GLY A 71 0.06 -9.50 -6.01
C GLY A 71 -0.60 -10.52 -5.08
N ALA A 72 0.10 -11.59 -4.69
CA ALA A 72 -0.44 -12.54 -3.72
C ALA A 72 -0.80 -11.88 -2.38
N PHE A 73 0.04 -10.96 -1.89
CA PHE A 73 -0.21 -10.26 -0.62
C PHE A 73 -1.44 -9.35 -0.68
N ARG A 74 -1.62 -8.54 -1.74
CA ARG A 74 -2.78 -7.66 -1.86
C ARG A 74 -4.09 -8.43 -1.97
N GLY A 75 -4.10 -9.54 -2.72
CA GLY A 75 -5.27 -10.42 -2.80
C GLY A 75 -5.60 -11.07 -1.46
N TRP A 76 -4.57 -11.52 -0.73
CA TRP A 76 -4.71 -12.05 0.63
C TRP A 76 -5.24 -11.01 1.62
N LEU A 77 -4.68 -9.80 1.61
CA LEU A 77 -5.14 -8.69 2.46
C LEU A 77 -6.58 -8.31 2.16
N ARG A 78 -6.95 -8.19 0.87
CA ARG A 78 -8.33 -7.91 0.44
C ARG A 78 -9.30 -8.96 0.94
N ALA A 79 -8.93 -10.24 0.86
CA ALA A 79 -9.74 -11.33 1.41
C ALA A 79 -9.88 -11.26 2.94
N ILE A 80 -8.83 -10.88 3.67
CA ILE A 80 -8.92 -10.63 5.12
C ILE A 80 -9.90 -9.49 5.41
N VAL A 81 -9.78 -8.37 4.70
CA VAL A 81 -10.65 -7.21 4.88
C VAL A 81 -12.11 -7.54 4.62
N ALA A 82 -12.41 -8.24 3.52
CA ALA A 82 -13.77 -8.67 3.19
C ALA A 82 -14.37 -9.57 4.29
N ASN A 83 -13.59 -10.52 4.81
CA ASN A 83 -14.01 -11.41 5.89
C ASN A 83 -14.24 -10.67 7.21
N CYS A 84 -13.31 -9.81 7.62
CA CYS A 84 -13.45 -9.01 8.83
C CYS A 84 -14.68 -8.10 8.75
N ALA A 85 -14.91 -7.45 7.61
CA ALA A 85 -16.07 -6.61 7.41
C ALA A 85 -17.39 -7.39 7.50
N ARG A 86 -17.43 -8.60 6.92
CA ARG A 86 -18.57 -9.51 7.02
C ARG A 86 -18.88 -9.87 8.47
N ASP A 87 -17.85 -10.26 9.24
CA ASP A 87 -18.00 -10.60 10.65
C ASP A 87 -18.39 -9.39 11.51
N PHE A 88 -17.76 -8.25 11.27
CA PHE A 88 -18.00 -6.99 11.96
C PHE A 88 -19.47 -6.55 11.90
N TRP A 89 -20.06 -6.60 10.71
CA TRP A 89 -21.46 -6.22 10.51
C TRP A 89 -22.46 -7.29 10.95
N ARG A 90 -22.10 -8.57 10.79
CA ARG A 90 -22.88 -9.70 11.34
C ARG A 90 -23.01 -9.60 12.85
N ALA A 91 -21.92 -9.33 13.57
CA ALA A 91 -21.93 -9.19 15.03
C ALA A 91 -22.81 -8.01 15.51
N ARG A 92 -22.86 -6.93 14.74
CA ARG A 92 -23.67 -5.74 15.03
C ARG A 92 -25.14 -5.86 14.62
N ARG A 93 -25.53 -6.94 13.92
CA ARG A 93 -26.88 -7.13 13.35
C ARG A 93 -27.34 -5.94 12.50
N ARG A 94 -26.40 -5.36 11.75
CA ARG A 94 -26.64 -4.22 10.85
C ARG A 94 -26.25 -4.63 9.43
N ALA A 95 -27.06 -4.24 8.45
CA ALA A 95 -26.68 -4.28 7.05
C ALA A 95 -26.22 -2.87 6.66
N PRO A 96 -24.91 -2.60 6.57
CA PRO A 96 -24.45 -1.32 6.06
C PRO A 96 -24.83 -1.21 4.58
N VAL A 97 -24.91 0.02 4.09
CA VAL A 97 -24.90 0.29 2.66
C VAL A 97 -23.45 0.50 2.26
N ALA A 98 -22.95 -0.31 1.33
CA ALA A 98 -21.58 -0.15 0.83
C ALA A 98 -21.46 1.11 -0.06
N ALA A 99 -20.23 1.51 -0.38
CA ALA A 99 -19.99 2.64 -1.28
C ALA A 99 -20.84 2.54 -2.57
N GLY A 100 -21.48 3.65 -2.93
CA GLY A 100 -22.33 3.71 -4.13
C GLY A 100 -23.77 3.20 -3.96
N GLY A 101 -24.23 2.92 -2.73
CA GLY A 101 -25.63 2.53 -2.51
C GLY A 101 -25.92 1.04 -2.74
N THR A 102 -24.88 0.23 -2.91
CA THR A 102 -24.97 -1.19 -3.27
C THR A 102 -25.25 -2.07 -2.06
N ASP A 103 -25.89 -3.22 -2.29
CA ASP A 103 -26.01 -4.26 -1.28
C ASP A 103 -24.61 -4.69 -0.81
N PHE A 104 -24.43 -4.75 0.51
CA PHE A 104 -23.12 -5.04 1.10
C PHE A 104 -22.63 -6.46 0.75
N GLY A 105 -23.55 -7.43 0.65
CA GLY A 105 -23.21 -8.80 0.27
C GLY A 105 -22.73 -8.87 -1.18
N GLU A 106 -23.42 -8.18 -2.09
CA GLU A 106 -23.00 -8.05 -3.49
C GLU A 106 -21.65 -7.33 -3.63
N TYR A 107 -21.45 -6.23 -2.90
CA TYR A 107 -20.19 -5.49 -2.89
C TYR A 107 -19.01 -6.37 -2.49
N LEU A 108 -19.17 -7.17 -1.42
CA LEU A 108 -18.11 -8.08 -0.97
C LEU A 108 -17.84 -9.20 -1.99
N LYS A 109 -18.87 -9.75 -2.64
CA LYS A 109 -18.66 -10.78 -3.69
C LYS A 109 -17.83 -10.23 -4.85
N ARG A 110 -18.14 -9.01 -5.29
CA ARG A 110 -17.38 -8.31 -6.34
C ARG A 110 -15.95 -8.01 -5.91
N LEU A 111 -15.75 -7.66 -4.63
CA LEU A 111 -14.42 -7.42 -4.09
C LEU A 111 -13.57 -8.70 -4.01
N GLU A 112 -14.19 -9.84 -3.71
CA GLU A 112 -13.54 -11.14 -3.62
C GLU A 112 -13.19 -11.72 -5.00
N ASP A 113 -13.94 -11.37 -6.06
CA ASP A 113 -13.67 -11.79 -7.44
C ASP A 113 -12.48 -11.03 -8.05
N PRO A 114 -11.32 -11.69 -8.30
CA PRO A 114 -10.15 -11.03 -8.89
C PRO A 114 -10.38 -10.49 -10.30
N ALA A 115 -11.39 -10.97 -11.02
CA ALA A 115 -11.74 -10.50 -12.36
C ALA A 115 -12.65 -9.26 -12.35
N ASP A 116 -13.26 -8.90 -11.21
CA ASP A 116 -14.09 -7.71 -11.12
C ASP A 116 -13.23 -6.43 -11.13
N PRO A 117 -13.66 -5.37 -11.84
CA PRO A 117 -13.01 -4.06 -11.77
C PRO A 117 -12.84 -3.52 -10.35
N LEU A 118 -13.78 -3.79 -9.43
CA LEU A 118 -13.70 -3.34 -8.04
C LEU A 118 -12.47 -3.91 -7.31
N ALA A 119 -12.19 -5.19 -7.50
CA ALA A 119 -11.00 -5.84 -6.96
C ALA A 119 -9.72 -5.21 -7.52
N SER A 120 -9.69 -4.94 -8.82
CA SER A 120 -8.58 -4.26 -9.48
C SER A 120 -8.39 -2.82 -9.00
N ASP A 121 -9.46 -2.12 -8.64
CA ASP A 121 -9.40 -0.75 -8.10
C ASP A 121 -8.75 -0.73 -6.72
N TRP A 122 -9.10 -1.67 -5.85
CA TRP A 122 -8.47 -1.85 -4.54
C TRP A 122 -6.99 -2.21 -4.67
N ASP A 123 -6.64 -3.07 -5.63
CA ASP A 123 -5.25 -3.42 -5.90
C ASP A 123 -4.42 -2.19 -6.33
N ARG A 124 -4.99 -1.31 -7.17
CA ARG A 124 -4.32 -0.05 -7.56
C ARG A 124 -4.19 0.92 -6.38
N GLU A 125 -5.17 0.97 -5.49
CA GLU A 125 -5.14 1.81 -4.29
C GLU A 125 -4.04 1.33 -3.33
N HIS A 126 -3.95 0.02 -3.13
CA HIS A 126 -2.86 -0.64 -2.41
C HIS A 126 -1.50 -0.25 -2.99
N ASP A 127 -1.30 -0.44 -4.29
CA ASP A 127 -0.01 -0.20 -4.94
C ASP A 127 0.40 1.28 -4.85
N ARG A 128 -0.58 2.20 -4.91
CA ARG A 128 -0.36 3.64 -4.69
C ARG A 128 0.05 3.94 -3.25
N ALA A 129 -0.63 3.34 -2.26
CA ALA A 129 -0.31 3.55 -0.84
C ALA A 129 1.11 3.07 -0.52
N VAL A 130 1.47 1.86 -0.96
CA VAL A 130 2.82 1.31 -0.78
C VAL A 130 3.86 2.18 -1.49
N THR A 131 3.61 2.55 -2.76
CA THR A 131 4.54 3.39 -3.54
C THR A 131 4.74 4.75 -2.88
N ARG A 132 3.67 5.39 -2.39
CA ARG A 132 3.75 6.68 -1.71
C ARG A 132 4.57 6.60 -0.44
N HIS A 133 4.31 5.60 0.40
CA HIS A 133 5.09 5.39 1.62
C HIS A 133 6.57 5.18 1.32
N LEU A 134 6.88 4.35 0.33
CA LEU A 134 8.26 4.11 -0.12
C LEU A 134 8.94 5.38 -0.61
N LEU A 135 8.23 6.19 -1.42
CA LEU A 135 8.73 7.47 -1.91
C LEU A 135 9.01 8.44 -0.76
N ASP A 136 8.10 8.56 0.20
CA ASP A 136 8.29 9.44 1.37
C ASP A 136 9.50 9.02 2.21
N ARG A 137 9.74 7.71 2.33
CA ARG A 137 10.89 7.15 3.05
C ARG A 137 12.23 7.42 2.36
N ILE A 138 12.32 7.24 1.04
CA ILE A 138 13.58 7.44 0.30
C ILE A 138 13.83 8.90 -0.06
N ARG A 139 12.85 9.80 0.12
CA ARG A 139 12.96 11.22 -0.23
C ARG A 139 14.19 11.88 0.38
N GLY A 140 14.50 11.55 1.63
CA GLY A 140 15.66 12.08 2.36
C GLY A 140 17.02 11.62 1.82
N ASP A 141 17.05 10.58 0.99
CA ASP A 141 18.29 10.03 0.42
C ASP A 141 18.80 10.87 -0.78
N PHE A 142 18.04 11.88 -1.21
CA PHE A 142 18.34 12.68 -2.40
C PHE A 142 18.52 14.16 -2.09
N ALA A 143 19.40 14.81 -2.86
CA ALA A 143 19.48 16.26 -2.87
C ALA A 143 18.12 16.86 -3.29
N PRO A 144 17.67 17.98 -2.68
CA PRO A 144 16.38 18.60 -2.95
C PRO A 144 16.12 18.84 -4.45
N GLU A 145 17.15 19.21 -5.21
CA GLU A 145 17.07 19.50 -6.64
C GLU A 145 16.80 18.22 -7.44
N THR A 146 17.45 17.11 -7.08
CA THR A 146 17.24 15.81 -7.72
C THR A 146 15.82 15.31 -7.46
N TRP A 147 15.34 15.45 -6.23
CA TRP A 147 13.97 15.09 -5.87
C TRP A 147 12.94 15.93 -6.61
N GLU A 148 13.16 17.25 -6.70
CA GLU A 148 12.25 18.17 -7.37
C GLU A 148 12.12 17.86 -8.88
N LEU A 149 13.23 17.56 -9.55
CA LEU A 149 13.21 17.12 -10.96
C LEU A 149 12.41 15.83 -11.15
N PHE A 150 12.60 14.85 -10.26
CA PHE A 150 11.81 13.62 -10.27
C PHE A 150 10.32 13.90 -10.04
N ARG A 151 9.98 14.72 -9.03
CA ARG A 151 8.61 15.07 -8.66
C ARG A 151 7.87 15.71 -9.84
N ARG A 152 8.49 16.68 -10.50
CA ARG A 152 7.90 17.37 -11.67
C ARG A 152 7.54 16.41 -12.80
N VAL A 153 8.42 15.47 -13.13
CA VAL A 153 8.18 14.57 -14.26
C VAL A 153 7.27 13.40 -13.90
N VAL A 154 7.49 12.79 -12.73
CA VAL A 154 6.84 11.52 -12.38
C VAL A 154 5.53 11.73 -11.62
N ILE A 155 5.45 12.78 -10.79
CA ILE A 155 4.27 13.06 -9.97
C ILE A 155 3.40 14.13 -10.63
N ASP A 156 3.99 15.24 -11.10
CA ASP A 156 3.23 16.34 -11.71
C ASP A 156 2.95 16.14 -13.21
N GLY A 157 3.60 15.15 -13.85
CA GLY A 157 3.39 14.80 -15.26
C GLY A 157 4.01 15.78 -16.27
N GLN A 158 4.96 16.63 -15.85
CA GLN A 158 5.68 17.53 -16.75
C GLN A 158 6.61 16.76 -17.70
N SER A 159 6.86 17.32 -18.88
CA SER A 159 7.90 16.81 -19.77
C SER A 159 9.30 17.06 -19.19
N ALA A 160 10.29 16.29 -19.65
CA ALA A 160 11.67 16.48 -19.22
C ALA A 160 12.21 17.87 -19.62
N ASP A 161 11.78 18.41 -20.77
CA ASP A 161 12.17 19.73 -21.24
C ASP A 161 11.57 20.86 -20.40
N GLU A 162 10.28 20.76 -20.04
CA GLU A 162 9.64 21.74 -19.14
C GLU A 162 10.27 21.73 -17.74
N ALA A 163 10.50 20.54 -17.18
CA ALA A 163 11.14 20.41 -15.87
C ALA A 163 12.59 20.93 -15.89
N ALA A 164 13.33 20.66 -16.98
CA ALA A 164 14.69 21.16 -17.16
C ALA A 164 14.73 22.69 -17.27
N GLY A 165 13.85 23.27 -18.09
CA GLY A 165 13.74 24.72 -18.26
C GLY A 165 13.38 25.43 -16.97
N ALA A 166 12.40 24.91 -16.22
CA ALA A 166 11.99 25.49 -14.94
C ALA A 166 13.08 25.42 -13.85
N ALA A 167 13.95 24.40 -13.91
CA ALA A 167 15.02 24.19 -12.93
C ALA A 167 16.39 24.73 -13.39
N GLY A 168 16.48 25.36 -14.57
CA GLY A 168 17.74 25.86 -15.12
C GLY A 168 18.77 24.75 -15.39
N THR A 169 18.32 23.56 -15.77
CA THR A 169 19.18 22.39 -16.02
C THR A 169 18.94 21.80 -17.41
N THR A 170 19.53 20.64 -17.71
CA THR A 170 19.36 19.93 -18.99
C THR A 170 18.34 18.80 -18.88
N PRO A 171 17.62 18.44 -19.97
CA PRO A 171 16.73 17.28 -19.99
C PRO A 171 17.45 15.98 -19.58
N ASN A 172 18.74 15.84 -19.94
CA ASN A 172 19.57 14.70 -19.52
C ASN A 172 19.72 14.60 -17.99
N ALA A 173 19.91 15.73 -17.29
CA ALA A 173 19.96 15.76 -15.83
C ALA A 173 18.63 15.30 -15.21
N VAL A 174 17.49 15.65 -15.84
CA VAL A 174 16.16 15.19 -15.41
C VAL A 174 16.01 13.67 -15.57
N TYR A 175 16.46 13.10 -16.69
CA TYR A 175 16.47 11.65 -16.89
C TYR A 175 17.36 10.92 -15.88
N ILE A 176 18.53 11.47 -15.57
CA ILE A 176 19.44 10.93 -14.55
C ILE A 176 18.77 10.96 -13.17
N ALA A 177 18.16 12.09 -12.79
CA ALA A 177 17.44 12.22 -11.53
C ALA A 177 16.31 11.19 -11.42
N LYS A 178 15.48 11.07 -12.47
CA LYS A 178 14.42 10.07 -12.56
C LYS A 178 14.94 8.65 -12.42
N SER A 179 16.01 8.30 -13.14
CA SER A 179 16.61 6.97 -13.09
C SER A 179 17.13 6.62 -11.69
N ARG A 180 17.83 7.54 -11.03
CA ARG A 180 18.37 7.34 -9.67
C ARG A 180 17.27 7.11 -8.64
N VAL A 181 16.22 7.93 -8.65
CA VAL A 181 15.11 7.78 -7.71
C VAL A 181 14.36 6.45 -7.94
N LEU A 182 14.08 6.09 -9.20
CA LEU A 182 13.43 4.82 -9.51
C LEU A 182 14.28 3.61 -9.17
N ALA A 183 15.60 3.68 -9.35
CA ALA A 183 16.51 2.60 -8.96
C ALA A 183 16.50 2.39 -7.43
N ARG A 184 16.57 3.47 -6.64
CA ARG A 184 16.48 3.42 -5.18
C ARG A 184 15.12 2.90 -4.70
N LEU A 185 14.04 3.34 -5.34
CA LEU A 185 12.68 2.87 -5.05
C LEU A 185 12.55 1.36 -5.27
N ARG A 186 13.08 0.84 -6.38
CA ARG A 186 13.09 -0.62 -6.64
C ARG A 186 13.89 -1.38 -5.59
N ALA A 187 15.03 -0.84 -5.17
CA ALA A 187 15.83 -1.45 -4.11
C ALA A 187 15.08 -1.48 -2.77
N GLU A 188 14.37 -0.41 -2.41
CA GLU A 188 13.55 -0.37 -1.19
C GLU A 188 12.34 -1.30 -1.30
N ALA A 189 11.69 -1.34 -2.46
CA ALA A 189 10.53 -2.21 -2.71
C ALA A 189 10.91 -3.70 -2.65
N ALA A 190 12.09 -4.09 -3.15
CA ALA A 190 12.62 -5.44 -2.96
C ALA A 190 12.83 -5.77 -1.47
N GLY A 191 13.13 -4.77 -0.66
CA GLY A 191 13.14 -4.87 0.79
C GLY A 191 11.75 -5.07 1.39
N ILE A 192 10.63 -4.70 0.74
CA ILE A 192 9.27 -4.82 1.29
C ILE A 192 8.48 -6.01 0.72
N VAL A 193 8.72 -6.40 -0.53
CA VAL A 193 7.83 -7.31 -1.29
C VAL A 193 8.52 -8.64 -1.65
N GLY A 194 9.73 -8.89 -1.13
CA GLY A 194 10.60 -10.01 -1.52
C GLY A 194 9.89 -11.33 -1.80
#